data_AF-A0A7V4TYW7-F1
#
_entry.id   AF-A0A7V4TYW7-F1
#
_cell.length_a   1.000
_cell.length_b   1.000
_cell.length_c   1.000
_cell.angle_alpha   90.00
_cell.angle_beta   90.00
_cell.angle_gamma   90.00
#
_symmetry.space_group_name_H-M   'P 1'
#
loop_
_entity.id
_entity.type
_entity.pdbx_description
1 polymer ?
#
loop_
_entity_poly.entity_id
_entity_poly.type
_entity_poly.pdbx_seq_one_letter_code
_entity_poly.pdbx_strand_id
1 'polypeptide(L)'
;MSLKLHHPGEAFVAITILIMHADGEASVKELNYILKNYSSQPLKILDGIDDSDKFNFFLETKNKIYKTFLKNPNTDDKRPFDKEETETIILAAKDVLRPDLRETAFLLAAELAHTDGLTENEKNILVRIREAFELNHELANTIMEVAAIKYRDADELAEKEMPSSSIELKDVAEALIALELAVVFADEDVNRIQQVNMFWNLTLLNIFKDKSPEYYYQVKYRILTMFNKHLDEPAAFTKQELADLFEACKRVMSPAVRELALWVAYELAYATGFNPQEQAFIEDLTNELNIDRELAEKIRTVVEIKFRS
;
A
#
# COMPACT_ATOMS: atom_id res chain seq x y z
N MET A 1 -5.25 30.82 13.34
CA MET A 1 -4.94 29.81 14.39
C MET A 1 -3.54 29.25 14.14
N SER A 2 -2.82 28.66 15.11
CA SER A 2 -1.47 28.09 14.85
C SER A 2 -1.40 26.65 15.34
N LEU A 3 -1.46 25.70 14.41
CA LEU A 3 -1.10 24.31 14.65
C LEU A 3 0.44 24.22 14.68
N LYS A 4 0.99 23.57 15.71
CA LYS A 4 2.43 23.31 15.80
C LYS A 4 2.67 21.82 15.86
N LEU A 5 3.39 21.27 14.89
CA LEU A 5 3.87 19.90 14.90
C LEU A 5 5.34 19.89 15.35
N HIS A 6 5.76 18.83 16.01
CA HIS A 6 7.08 18.66 16.62
C HIS A 6 7.78 17.39 16.15
N HIS A 7 7.03 16.42 15.66
CA HIS A 7 7.56 15.18 15.13
C HIS A 7 7.11 14.98 13.67
N PRO A 8 7.98 14.50 12.76
CA PRO A 8 7.56 14.18 11.39
C PRO A 8 6.36 13.24 11.34
N GLY A 9 6.30 12.24 12.22
CA GLY A 9 5.12 11.36 12.34
C GLY A 9 3.81 12.12 12.60
N GLU A 10 3.83 13.24 13.34
CA GLU A 10 2.62 14.05 13.53
C GLU A 10 2.16 14.69 12.21
N ALA A 11 3.09 15.05 11.32
CA ALA A 11 2.76 15.60 10.00
C ALA A 11 2.11 14.56 9.09
N PHE A 12 2.57 13.31 9.13
CA PHE A 12 1.90 12.21 8.42
C PHE A 12 0.47 12.02 8.92
N VAL A 13 0.26 12.03 10.25
CA VAL A 13 -1.08 11.94 10.84
C VAL A 13 -1.94 13.14 10.43
N ALA A 14 -1.37 14.35 10.41
CA ALA A 14 -2.09 15.55 10.03
C ALA A 14 -2.56 15.53 8.57
N ILE A 15 -1.70 15.10 7.65
CA ILE A 15 -2.06 14.93 6.23
C ILE A 15 -3.09 13.81 6.05
N THR A 16 -2.96 12.70 6.78
CA THR A 16 -3.93 11.60 6.78
C THR A 16 -5.31 12.09 7.19
N ILE A 17 -5.41 12.78 8.33
CA ILE A 17 -6.67 13.34 8.83
C ILE A 17 -7.27 14.34 7.84
N LEU A 18 -6.44 15.14 7.19
CA LEU A 18 -6.89 16.12 6.21
C LEU A 18 -7.57 15.44 5.01
N ILE A 19 -7.00 14.34 4.50
CA ILE A 19 -7.59 13.55 3.40
C ILE A 19 -8.89 12.88 3.86
N MET A 20 -8.89 12.20 5.02
CA MET A 20 -10.10 11.53 5.56
C MET A 20 -11.30 12.45 5.82
N HIS A 21 -11.07 13.75 5.95
CA HIS A 21 -12.18 14.70 6.17
C HIS A 21 -12.58 15.41 4.88
N ALA A 22 -11.91 15.16 3.75
CA ALA A 22 -12.07 15.91 2.53
C ALA A 22 -13.51 15.88 2.00
N ASP A 23 -14.16 14.73 2.08
CA ASP A 23 -15.51 14.48 1.55
C ASP A 23 -16.60 14.48 2.63
N GLY A 24 -16.22 14.49 3.90
CA GLY A 24 -17.17 14.48 5.02
C GLY A 24 -17.42 13.10 5.61
N GLU A 25 -16.74 12.06 5.15
CA GLU A 25 -16.91 10.68 5.59
C GLU A 25 -15.55 10.00 5.81
N ALA A 26 -15.46 9.14 6.82
CA ALA A 26 -14.31 8.27 7.00
C ALA A 26 -14.76 6.84 6.71
N SER A 27 -14.25 6.23 5.66
CA SER A 27 -14.65 4.88 5.27
C SER A 27 -13.90 3.81 6.07
N VAL A 28 -14.46 2.59 6.08
CA VAL A 28 -13.81 1.44 6.72
C VAL A 28 -12.46 1.13 6.04
N LYS A 29 -12.33 1.39 4.74
CA LYS A 29 -11.10 1.14 4.00
C LYS A 29 -9.99 2.11 4.39
N GLU A 30 -10.31 3.39 4.54
CA GLU A 30 -9.39 4.40 5.06
C GLU A 30 -8.93 4.07 6.48
N LEU A 31 -9.85 3.66 7.35
CA LEU A 31 -9.51 3.23 8.70
C LEU A 31 -8.58 2.01 8.71
N ASN A 32 -8.85 1.02 7.86
CA ASN A 32 -7.96 -0.14 7.71
C ASN A 32 -6.59 0.24 7.14
N TYR A 33 -6.53 1.21 6.22
CA TYR A 33 -5.28 1.76 5.71
C TYR A 33 -4.44 2.40 6.84
N ILE A 34 -5.09 3.13 7.74
CA ILE A 34 -4.43 3.73 8.91
C ILE A 34 -3.93 2.65 9.87
N LEU A 35 -4.77 1.67 10.22
CA LEU A 35 -4.38 0.57 11.10
C LEU A 35 -3.19 -0.22 10.52
N LYS A 36 -3.14 -0.40 9.21
CA LYS A 36 -1.97 -0.97 8.54
C LYS A 36 -0.74 -0.10 8.76
N ASN A 37 -0.74 1.15 8.30
CA ASN A 37 0.46 1.99 8.25
C ASN A 37 0.92 2.52 9.63
N TYR A 38 0.05 2.55 10.63
CA TYR A 38 0.35 3.06 11.98
C TYR A 38 0.41 1.98 13.06
N SER A 39 0.05 0.73 12.78
CA SER A 39 0.09 -0.33 13.80
C SER A 39 0.74 -1.62 13.31
N SER A 40 0.39 -2.10 12.11
CA SER A 40 0.84 -3.42 11.64
C SER A 40 2.08 -3.39 10.75
N GLN A 41 2.27 -2.28 10.04
CA GLN A 41 3.41 -1.95 9.19
C GLN A 41 3.80 -0.51 9.47
N PRO A 42 4.39 -0.25 10.64
CA PRO A 42 4.70 1.11 11.02
C PRO A 42 5.66 1.70 9.99
N LEU A 43 5.27 2.84 9.44
CA LEU A 43 6.19 3.68 8.68
C LEU A 43 7.46 3.86 9.49
N LYS A 44 8.63 3.72 8.86
CA LYS A 44 9.94 3.94 9.50
C LYS A 44 10.06 5.32 10.16
N ILE A 45 9.25 6.29 9.72
CA ILE A 45 9.15 7.60 10.38
C ILE A 45 8.59 7.54 11.83
N LEU A 46 8.04 6.40 12.24
CA LEU A 46 7.59 6.10 13.59
C LEU A 46 8.60 5.24 14.36
N ASP A 47 9.80 5.01 13.80
CA ASP A 47 10.87 4.32 14.50
C ASP A 47 11.24 5.10 15.77
N GLY A 48 11.43 4.38 16.87
CA GLY A 48 11.63 4.95 18.20
C GLY A 48 10.35 5.22 18.99
N ILE A 49 9.17 5.03 18.39
CA ILE A 49 7.90 4.89 19.12
C ILE A 49 7.64 3.40 19.33
N ASP A 50 7.32 3.00 20.56
CA ASP A 50 6.98 1.60 20.87
C ASP A 50 5.74 1.18 20.08
N ASP A 51 5.74 -0.05 19.54
CA ASP A 51 4.65 -0.56 18.69
C ASP A 51 3.28 -0.49 19.38
N SER A 52 3.23 -0.70 20.70
CA SER A 52 2.00 -0.58 21.50
C SER A 52 1.46 0.85 21.60
N ASP A 53 2.31 1.86 21.36
CA ASP A 53 1.98 3.27 21.52
C ASP A 53 1.78 4.00 20.19
N LYS A 54 2.09 3.39 19.04
CA LYS A 54 1.94 4.05 17.72
C LYS A 54 0.49 4.45 17.42
N PHE A 55 -0.49 3.64 17.81
CA PHE A 55 -1.90 4.02 17.68
C PHE A 55 -2.29 5.14 18.67
N ASN A 56 -1.74 5.12 19.89
CA ASN A 56 -1.95 6.21 20.85
C ASN A 56 -1.37 7.53 20.31
N PHE A 57 -0.17 7.49 19.71
CA PHE A 57 0.45 8.62 19.05
C PHE A 57 -0.44 9.20 17.93
N PHE A 58 -1.06 8.34 17.12
CA PHE A 58 -2.06 8.77 16.13
C PHE A 58 -3.24 9.49 16.79
N LEU A 59 -3.83 8.90 17.84
CA LEU A 59 -4.98 9.48 18.54
C LEU A 59 -4.65 10.80 19.24
N GLU A 60 -3.48 10.92 19.86
CA GLU A 60 -3.02 12.15 20.50
C GLU A 60 -2.83 13.28 19.49
N THR A 61 -2.20 12.98 18.35
CA THR A 61 -2.02 13.94 17.27
C THR A 61 -3.37 14.36 16.68
N LYS A 62 -4.29 13.41 16.46
CA LYS A 62 -5.66 13.70 16.02
C LYS A 62 -6.35 14.67 16.98
N ASN A 63 -6.31 14.37 18.27
CA ASN A 63 -6.93 15.19 19.31
C ASN A 63 -6.33 16.61 19.36
N LYS A 64 -5.03 16.74 19.15
CA LYS A 64 -4.33 18.02 19.05
C LYS A 64 -4.81 18.86 17.86
N ILE A 65 -4.96 18.24 16.69
CA ILE A 65 -5.51 18.89 15.48
C ILE A 65 -6.95 19.34 15.73
N TYR A 66 -7.80 18.45 16.24
CA TYR A 66 -9.22 18.74 16.46
C TYR A 66 -9.42 19.89 17.45
N LYS A 67 -8.68 19.88 18.57
CA LYS A 67 -8.68 20.99 19.53
C LYS A 67 -8.28 22.32 18.90
N THR A 68 -7.32 22.30 17.97
CA THR A 68 -6.83 23.53 17.29
C THR A 68 -7.91 24.17 16.43
N PHE A 69 -8.74 23.35 15.78
CA PHE A 69 -9.79 23.78 14.83
C PHE A 69 -11.21 23.69 15.42
N LEU A 70 -11.31 23.61 16.75
CA LEU A 70 -12.59 23.53 17.48
C LEU A 70 -13.53 22.41 16.99
N LYS A 71 -12.98 21.36 16.38
CA LYS A 71 -13.70 20.12 16.08
C LYS A 71 -13.82 19.33 17.38
N ASN A 72 -14.98 18.77 17.66
CA ASN A 72 -15.18 18.03 18.89
C ASN A 72 -14.53 16.63 18.77
N PRO A 73 -13.49 16.31 19.56
CA PRO A 73 -12.76 15.04 19.46
C PRO A 73 -13.54 13.83 19.96
N ASN A 74 -14.60 14.06 20.73
CA ASN A 74 -15.50 13.02 21.26
C ASN A 74 -16.71 12.78 20.34
N THR A 75 -16.81 13.54 19.26
CA THR A 75 -17.78 13.31 18.19
C THR A 75 -17.03 12.96 16.93
N ASP A 76 -17.62 12.13 16.09
CA ASP A 76 -17.19 12.00 14.71
C ASP A 76 -17.60 13.29 13.95
N ASP A 77 -17.01 14.44 14.29
CA ASP A 77 -17.16 15.68 13.51
C ASP A 77 -16.38 15.49 12.21
N LYS A 78 -17.06 14.84 11.27
CA LYS A 78 -16.52 14.49 9.97
C LYS A 78 -16.51 15.67 8.99
N ARG A 79 -16.96 16.86 9.39
CA ARG A 79 -17.02 18.00 8.46
C ARG A 79 -15.63 18.24 7.85
N PRO A 80 -15.56 18.59 6.56
CA PRO A 80 -14.31 19.01 5.96
C PRO A 80 -13.65 20.17 6.71
N PHE A 81 -12.32 20.24 6.61
CA PHE A 81 -11.58 21.43 7.00
C PHE A 81 -11.83 22.52 5.97
N ASP A 82 -12.01 23.75 6.42
CA ASP A 82 -12.12 24.87 5.48
C ASP A 82 -10.77 25.20 4.82
N LYS A 83 -10.76 26.20 3.94
CA LYS A 83 -9.56 26.60 3.21
C LYS A 83 -8.41 27.05 4.13
N GLU A 84 -8.69 27.86 5.15
CA GLU A 84 -7.66 28.38 6.07
C GLU A 84 -7.14 27.25 6.98
N GLU A 85 -8.03 26.38 7.45
CA GLU A 85 -7.68 25.21 8.26
C GLU A 85 -6.80 24.23 7.47
N THR A 86 -7.17 23.94 6.21
CA THR A 86 -6.42 23.12 5.27
C THR A 86 -5.01 23.68 5.04
N GLU A 87 -4.91 24.97 4.74
CA GLU A 87 -3.61 25.64 4.53
C GLU A 87 -2.75 25.61 5.80
N THR A 88 -3.36 25.80 6.97
CA THR A 88 -2.66 25.73 8.26
C THR A 88 -2.10 24.33 8.53
N ILE A 89 -2.86 23.27 8.24
CA ILE A 89 -2.41 21.88 8.41
C ILE A 89 -1.24 21.57 7.48
N ILE A 90 -1.36 21.91 6.19
CA ILE A 90 -0.35 21.61 5.18
C ILE A 90 0.96 22.35 5.49
N LEU A 91 0.90 23.63 5.87
CA LEU A 91 2.10 24.39 6.22
C LEU A 91 2.77 23.86 7.49
N ALA A 92 1.99 23.52 8.52
CA ALA A 92 2.53 22.93 9.74
C ALA A 92 3.21 21.57 9.47
N ALA A 93 2.68 20.77 8.54
CA ALA A 93 3.31 19.53 8.08
C ALA A 93 4.62 19.81 7.31
N LYS A 94 4.60 20.75 6.36
CA LYS A 94 5.78 21.14 5.57
C LYS A 94 6.95 21.57 6.45
N ASP A 95 6.68 22.32 7.52
CA ASP A 95 7.68 22.90 8.41
C ASP A 95 8.50 21.84 9.17
N VAL A 96 7.92 20.65 9.41
CA VAL A 96 8.60 19.55 10.12
C VAL A 96 9.10 18.44 9.19
N LEU A 97 8.56 18.35 7.96
CA LEU A 97 8.97 17.36 6.98
C LEU A 97 10.15 17.86 6.15
N ARG A 98 11.22 17.06 6.14
CA ARG A 98 12.31 17.18 5.16
C ARG A 98 11.81 16.85 3.74
N PRO A 99 12.49 17.29 2.67
CA PRO A 99 12.02 17.11 1.29
C PRO A 99 11.67 15.67 0.90
N ASP A 100 12.51 14.71 1.28
CA ASP A 100 12.28 13.27 1.07
C ASP A 100 10.98 12.78 1.71
N LEU A 101 10.73 13.19 2.96
CA LEU A 101 9.53 12.80 3.70
C LEU A 101 8.25 13.46 3.17
N ARG A 102 8.36 14.59 2.44
CA ARG A 102 7.22 15.22 1.78
C ARG A 102 6.73 14.39 0.60
N GLU A 103 7.64 13.75 -0.14
CA GLU A 103 7.30 12.81 -1.22
C GLU A 103 6.57 11.60 -0.64
N THR A 104 7.09 11.00 0.44
CA THR A 104 6.44 9.89 1.13
C THR A 104 5.07 10.29 1.69
N ALA A 105 4.95 11.47 2.34
CA ALA A 105 3.67 11.95 2.86
C ALA A 105 2.64 12.19 1.75
N PHE A 106 3.06 12.71 0.60
CA PHE A 106 2.19 12.87 -0.56
C PHE A 106 1.77 11.53 -1.16
N LEU A 107 2.68 10.56 -1.26
CA LEU A 107 2.36 9.20 -1.71
C LEU A 107 1.32 8.54 -0.81
N LEU A 108 1.49 8.58 0.51
CA LEU A 108 0.52 7.96 1.43
C LEU A 108 -0.83 8.68 1.41
N ALA A 109 -0.83 10.02 1.24
CA ALA A 109 -2.05 10.79 1.03
C ALA A 109 -2.77 10.37 -0.26
N ALA A 110 -2.02 10.19 -1.35
CA ALA A 110 -2.55 9.73 -2.62
C ALA A 110 -3.09 8.30 -2.51
N GLU A 111 -2.36 7.37 -1.89
CA GLU A 111 -2.86 6.01 -1.66
C GLU A 111 -4.17 6.02 -0.86
N LEU A 112 -4.20 6.75 0.26
CA LEU A 112 -5.38 6.86 1.11
C LEU A 112 -6.60 7.35 0.33
N ALA A 113 -6.44 8.44 -0.43
CA ALA A 113 -7.51 9.04 -1.23
C ALA A 113 -8.01 8.12 -2.37
N HIS A 114 -7.28 7.08 -2.72
CA HIS A 114 -7.74 6.09 -3.71
C HIS A 114 -8.41 4.88 -3.07
N THR A 115 -8.33 4.69 -1.74
CA THR A 115 -8.79 3.45 -1.08
C THR A 115 -10.27 3.14 -1.30
N ASP A 116 -11.12 4.15 -1.33
CA ASP A 116 -12.56 4.07 -1.58
C ASP A 116 -13.02 4.87 -2.82
N GLY A 117 -12.10 5.55 -3.48
CA GLY A 117 -12.30 6.19 -4.77
C GLY A 117 -12.06 7.69 -4.70
N LEU A 118 -11.14 8.17 -5.55
CA LEU A 118 -10.65 9.55 -5.48
C LEU A 118 -11.72 10.60 -5.84
N THR A 119 -12.21 11.31 -4.82
CA THR A 119 -13.19 12.40 -4.93
C THR A 119 -12.57 13.72 -5.41
N GLU A 120 -13.41 14.67 -5.82
CA GLU A 120 -12.94 15.99 -6.26
C GLU A 120 -12.34 16.82 -5.11
N ASN A 121 -12.85 16.67 -3.89
CA ASN A 121 -12.29 17.39 -2.73
C ASN A 121 -10.90 16.87 -2.38
N GLU A 122 -10.70 15.56 -2.38
CA GLU A 122 -9.38 14.96 -2.16
C GLU A 122 -8.39 15.35 -3.24
N LYS A 123 -8.81 15.36 -4.53
CA LYS A 123 -7.96 15.89 -5.63
C LYS A 123 -7.52 17.32 -5.36
N ASN A 124 -8.44 18.18 -4.95
CA ASN A 124 -8.13 19.57 -4.65
C ASN A 124 -7.16 19.71 -3.46
N ILE A 125 -7.31 18.86 -2.43
CA ILE A 125 -6.37 18.82 -1.30
C ILE A 125 -5.01 18.30 -1.73
N LEU A 126 -4.93 17.23 -2.53
CA LEU A 126 -3.68 16.69 -3.05
C LEU A 126 -2.93 17.72 -3.91
N VAL A 127 -3.64 18.49 -4.75
CA VAL A 127 -3.04 19.60 -5.52
C VAL A 127 -2.40 20.63 -4.58
N ARG A 128 -3.09 21.01 -3.50
CA ARG A 128 -2.58 21.96 -2.50
C ARG A 128 -1.38 21.39 -1.73
N ILE A 129 -1.41 20.12 -1.36
CA ILE A 129 -0.28 19.44 -0.70
C ILE A 129 0.93 19.46 -1.63
N ARG A 130 0.77 19.03 -2.89
CA ARG A 130 1.83 19.03 -3.89
C ARG A 130 2.49 20.39 -4.04
N GLU A 131 1.67 21.44 -4.20
CA GLU A 131 2.15 22.81 -4.37
C GLU A 131 2.88 23.33 -3.12
N ALA A 132 2.30 23.14 -1.94
CA ALA A 132 2.91 23.56 -0.69
C ALA A 132 4.21 22.80 -0.41
N PHE A 133 4.25 21.49 -0.66
CA PHE A 133 5.43 20.65 -0.47
C PHE A 133 6.50 20.87 -1.55
N GLU A 134 6.19 21.65 -2.59
CA GLU A 134 7.09 21.97 -3.70
C GLU A 134 7.56 20.72 -4.44
N LEU A 135 6.66 19.75 -4.60
CA LEU A 135 6.99 18.49 -5.26
C LEU A 135 7.16 18.70 -6.77
N ASN A 136 8.11 17.98 -7.35
CA ASN A 136 8.27 17.92 -8.80
C ASN A 136 6.97 17.43 -9.45
N HIS A 137 6.48 18.16 -10.47
CA HIS A 137 5.21 17.85 -11.14
C HIS A 137 5.16 16.46 -11.78
N GLU A 138 6.24 16.05 -12.44
CA GLU A 138 6.35 14.74 -13.10
C GLU A 138 6.34 13.61 -12.07
N LEU A 139 7.07 13.79 -10.96
CA LEU A 139 7.06 12.84 -9.86
C LEU A 139 5.67 12.74 -9.20
N ALA A 140 5.03 13.86 -8.92
CA ALA A 140 3.70 13.87 -8.32
C ALA A 140 2.65 13.21 -9.24
N ASN A 141 2.72 13.45 -10.54
CA ASN A 141 1.86 12.76 -11.52
C ASN A 141 2.15 11.26 -11.54
N THR A 142 3.42 10.86 -11.50
CA THR A 142 3.81 9.44 -11.42
C THR A 142 3.26 8.78 -10.17
N ILE A 143 3.36 9.44 -9.00
CA ILE A 143 2.76 8.96 -7.74
C ILE A 143 1.25 8.76 -7.90
N MET A 144 0.54 9.74 -8.47
CA MET A 144 -0.91 9.66 -8.67
C MET A 144 -1.30 8.53 -9.64
N GLU A 145 -0.62 8.42 -10.78
CA GLU A 145 -0.85 7.39 -11.79
C GLU A 145 -0.66 5.98 -11.20
N VAL A 146 0.43 5.80 -10.45
CA VAL A 146 0.79 4.48 -9.94
C VAL A 146 -0.05 4.12 -8.69
N ALA A 147 -0.35 5.07 -7.80
CA ALA A 147 -1.25 4.83 -6.67
C ALA A 147 -2.64 4.34 -7.14
N ALA A 148 -3.14 4.87 -8.26
CA ALA A 148 -4.40 4.43 -8.84
C ALA A 148 -4.40 2.95 -9.25
N ILE A 149 -3.25 2.36 -9.64
CA ILE A 149 -3.13 0.94 -10.00
C ILE A 149 -3.55 0.04 -8.83
N LYS A 150 -3.12 0.39 -7.62
CA LYS A 150 -3.35 -0.39 -6.39
C LYS A 150 -4.83 -0.52 -6.04
N TYR A 151 -5.62 0.50 -6.36
CA TYR A 151 -7.00 0.63 -5.92
C TYR A 151 -8.02 0.66 -7.06
N ARG A 152 -7.64 0.18 -8.26
CA ARG A 152 -8.60 -0.03 -9.37
C ARG A 152 -9.78 -0.89 -8.91
N ASP A 153 -10.93 -0.70 -9.55
CA ASP A 153 -12.12 -1.47 -9.21
C ASP A 153 -11.88 -2.96 -9.53
N ALA A 154 -12.40 -3.84 -8.68
CA ALA A 154 -12.32 -5.29 -8.88
C ALA A 154 -12.98 -5.72 -10.20
N ASP A 155 -14.00 -4.97 -10.67
CA ASP A 155 -14.69 -5.25 -11.93
C ASP A 155 -13.82 -4.94 -13.16
N GLU A 156 -12.92 -3.96 -13.07
CA GLU A 156 -11.90 -3.69 -14.10
C GLU A 156 -10.81 -4.77 -14.12
N LEU A 157 -10.73 -5.56 -13.05
CA LEU A 157 -9.77 -6.64 -12.82
C LEU A 157 -10.39 -8.03 -13.09
N ALA A 158 -11.70 -8.11 -13.35
CA ALA A 158 -12.45 -9.35 -13.55
C ALA A 158 -12.23 -9.95 -14.96
N GLU A 159 -12.33 -11.28 -15.06
CA GLU A 159 -11.83 -12.06 -16.20
C GLU A 159 -12.88 -12.80 -17.03
N LYS A 160 -12.42 -13.25 -18.22
CA LYS A 160 -13.04 -14.25 -19.09
C LYS A 160 -12.50 -15.66 -18.79
N GLU A 161 -13.35 -16.66 -19.04
CA GLU A 161 -13.16 -18.09 -18.77
C GLU A 161 -11.82 -18.70 -19.23
N MET A 162 -11.36 -19.70 -18.47
CA MET A 162 -10.03 -20.30 -18.57
C MET A 162 -10.08 -21.84 -18.72
N PRO A 163 -9.33 -22.43 -19.68
CA PRO A 163 -9.18 -23.89 -19.84
C PRO A 163 -8.09 -24.50 -18.93
N SER A 164 -8.08 -25.83 -18.83
CA SER A 164 -7.33 -26.63 -17.84
C SER A 164 -5.79 -26.58 -17.95
N SER A 165 -5.10 -26.54 -16.81
CA SER A 165 -3.65 -26.65 -16.64
C SER A 165 -3.25 -27.55 -15.46
N SER A 166 -1.94 -27.84 -15.31
CA SER A 166 -1.39 -28.64 -14.20
C SER A 166 -1.47 -27.94 -12.83
N ILE A 167 -1.31 -26.61 -12.81
CA ILE A 167 -1.58 -25.76 -11.64
C ILE A 167 -2.95 -25.13 -11.82
N GLU A 168 -3.85 -25.33 -10.86
CA GLU A 168 -5.20 -24.77 -10.87
C GLU A 168 -5.32 -23.64 -9.84
N LEU A 169 -5.16 -22.41 -10.34
CA LEU A 169 -5.53 -21.17 -9.64
C LEU A 169 -6.98 -20.84 -10.03
N LYS A 170 -7.85 -20.69 -9.04
CA LYS A 170 -9.30 -20.57 -9.24
C LYS A 170 -9.74 -19.17 -9.60
N ASP A 171 -9.00 -18.16 -9.13
CA ASP A 171 -9.29 -16.76 -9.35
C ASP A 171 -8.01 -15.91 -9.22
N VAL A 172 -8.16 -14.61 -9.52
CA VAL A 172 -7.10 -13.60 -9.41
C VAL A 172 -6.51 -13.54 -7.99
N ALA A 173 -7.34 -13.69 -6.95
CA ALA A 173 -6.89 -13.58 -5.57
C ALA A 173 -5.91 -14.71 -5.22
N GLU A 174 -6.18 -15.93 -5.69
CA GLU A 174 -5.24 -17.05 -5.52
C GLU A 174 -3.92 -16.82 -6.25
N ALA A 175 -3.97 -16.21 -7.45
CA ALA A 175 -2.77 -15.91 -8.21
C ALA A 175 -1.90 -14.83 -7.55
N LEU A 176 -2.51 -13.78 -6.98
CA LEU A 176 -1.79 -12.77 -6.21
C LEU A 176 -1.14 -13.38 -4.97
N ILE A 177 -1.86 -14.22 -4.21
CA ILE A 177 -1.28 -14.95 -3.07
C ILE A 177 -0.10 -15.81 -3.52
N ALA A 178 -0.21 -16.51 -4.65
CA ALA A 178 0.84 -17.39 -5.14
C ALA A 178 2.11 -16.61 -5.52
N LEU A 179 1.97 -15.47 -6.19
CA LEU A 179 3.10 -14.60 -6.54
C LEU A 179 3.74 -13.98 -5.30
N GLU A 180 2.96 -13.51 -4.33
CA GLU A 180 3.53 -12.99 -3.08
C GLU A 180 4.27 -14.06 -2.29
N LEU A 181 3.75 -15.29 -2.24
CA LEU A 181 4.49 -16.40 -1.64
C LEU A 181 5.82 -16.64 -2.35
N ALA A 182 5.86 -16.55 -3.68
CA ALA A 182 7.10 -16.69 -4.42
C ALA A 182 8.11 -15.57 -4.12
N VAL A 183 7.65 -14.34 -3.90
CA VAL A 183 8.50 -13.23 -3.41
C VAL A 183 9.03 -13.54 -2.02
N VAL A 184 8.16 -13.87 -1.06
CA VAL A 184 8.55 -14.13 0.34
C VAL A 184 9.55 -15.29 0.45
N PHE A 185 9.42 -16.30 -0.40
CA PHE A 185 10.31 -17.46 -0.38
C PHE A 185 11.58 -17.27 -1.23
N ALA A 186 11.74 -16.14 -1.94
CA ALA A 186 12.84 -15.95 -2.90
C ALA A 186 14.23 -16.03 -2.27
N ASP A 187 14.37 -15.59 -1.01
CA ASP A 187 15.62 -15.54 -0.25
C ASP A 187 15.76 -16.64 0.81
N GLU A 188 14.78 -17.53 0.92
CA GLU A 188 14.74 -18.62 1.90
C GLU A 188 14.72 -18.14 3.38
N ASP A 189 14.42 -16.86 3.65
CA ASP A 189 14.36 -16.31 5.02
C ASP A 189 12.96 -15.76 5.35
N VAL A 190 11.98 -16.66 5.37
CA VAL A 190 10.58 -16.31 5.63
C VAL A 190 10.35 -15.96 7.09
N ASN A 191 10.26 -14.67 7.38
CA ASN A 191 10.04 -14.18 8.74
C ASN A 191 8.58 -13.75 9.01
N ARG A 192 8.25 -13.53 10.29
CA ARG A 192 6.90 -13.14 10.72
C ARG A 192 6.47 -11.79 10.13
N ILE A 193 7.40 -10.85 9.93
CA ILE A 193 7.11 -9.52 9.39
C ILE A 193 6.64 -9.65 7.94
N GLN A 194 7.33 -10.43 7.10
CA GLN A 194 6.90 -10.70 5.71
C GLN A 194 5.50 -11.32 5.67
N GLN A 195 5.21 -12.29 6.53
CA GLN A 195 3.90 -12.95 6.55
C GLN A 195 2.75 -12.02 6.95
N VAL A 196 2.98 -11.16 7.94
CA VAL A 196 2.02 -10.11 8.33
C VAL A 196 1.87 -9.10 7.20
N ASN A 197 2.96 -8.79 6.50
CA ASN A 197 2.95 -7.82 5.42
C ASN A 197 2.18 -8.29 4.20
N MET A 198 2.41 -9.53 3.78
CA MET A 198 1.65 -10.20 2.73
C MET A 198 0.14 -10.17 3.04
N PHE A 199 -0.25 -10.51 4.27
CA PHE A 199 -1.66 -10.46 4.68
C PHE A 199 -2.27 -9.05 4.54
N TRP A 200 -1.62 -8.02 5.07
CA TRP A 200 -2.14 -6.65 5.02
C TRP A 200 -2.00 -5.99 3.65
N ASN A 201 -1.06 -6.41 2.81
CA ASN A 201 -0.95 -5.96 1.43
C ASN A 201 -2.15 -6.44 0.62
N LEU A 202 -2.49 -7.72 0.71
CA LEU A 202 -3.58 -8.33 -0.04
C LEU A 202 -4.96 -7.91 0.45
N THR A 203 -5.21 -7.93 1.76
CA THR A 203 -6.55 -7.72 2.32
C THR A 203 -7.08 -6.30 2.15
N LEU A 204 -6.22 -5.32 1.83
CA LEU A 204 -6.63 -3.96 1.48
C LEU A 204 -6.97 -3.78 0.00
N LEU A 205 -6.67 -4.75 -0.86
CA LEU A 205 -6.98 -4.66 -2.28
C LEU A 205 -8.45 -4.96 -2.53
N ASN A 206 -9.05 -4.27 -3.51
CA ASN A 206 -10.46 -4.46 -3.88
C ASN A 206 -10.78 -5.91 -4.31
N ILE A 207 -9.80 -6.63 -4.86
CA ILE A 207 -9.93 -8.06 -5.22
C ILE A 207 -10.26 -8.95 -4.01
N PHE A 208 -9.90 -8.52 -2.80
CA PHE A 208 -10.13 -9.26 -1.56
C PHE A 208 -11.34 -8.79 -0.76
N LYS A 209 -12.12 -7.81 -1.26
CA LYS A 209 -13.23 -7.18 -0.51
C LYS A 209 -14.27 -8.18 0.03
N ASP A 210 -14.52 -9.25 -0.71
CA ASP A 210 -15.50 -10.29 -0.39
C ASP A 210 -14.86 -11.59 0.14
N LYS A 211 -13.54 -11.57 0.40
CA LYS A 211 -12.80 -12.73 0.87
C LYS A 211 -12.55 -12.62 2.38
N SER A 212 -12.82 -13.68 3.12
CA SER A 212 -12.52 -13.71 4.55
C SER A 212 -11.02 -13.90 4.81
N PRO A 213 -10.50 -13.54 6.00
CA PRO A 213 -9.13 -13.88 6.39
C PRO A 213 -8.83 -15.39 6.27
N GLU A 214 -9.80 -16.26 6.58
CA GLU A 214 -9.67 -17.71 6.46
C GLU A 214 -9.43 -18.16 5.01
N TYR A 215 -10.06 -17.49 4.04
CA TYR A 215 -9.83 -17.77 2.62
C TYR A 215 -8.35 -17.60 2.27
N TYR A 216 -7.70 -16.51 2.72
CA TYR A 216 -6.27 -16.30 2.52
C TYR A 216 -5.44 -17.46 3.10
N TYR A 217 -5.70 -17.88 4.34
CA TYR A 217 -4.95 -18.97 4.97
C TYR A 217 -5.14 -20.31 4.25
N GLN A 218 -6.36 -20.61 3.80
CA GLN A 218 -6.68 -21.82 3.04
C GLN A 218 -5.94 -21.86 1.70
N VAL A 219 -5.98 -20.75 0.96
CA VAL A 219 -5.30 -20.61 -0.33
C VAL A 219 -3.78 -20.70 -0.15
N LYS A 220 -3.23 -19.97 0.83
CA LYS A 220 -1.81 -20.02 1.19
C LYS A 220 -1.35 -21.46 1.44
N TYR A 221 -2.04 -22.19 2.31
CA TYR A 221 -1.68 -23.56 2.66
C TYR A 221 -1.77 -24.51 1.46
N ARG A 222 -2.81 -24.36 0.62
CA ARG A 222 -2.97 -25.16 -0.59
C ARG A 222 -1.84 -24.93 -1.59
N ILE A 223 -1.44 -23.68 -1.83
CA ILE A 223 -0.33 -23.33 -2.73
C ILE A 223 0.97 -23.91 -2.22
N LEU A 224 1.30 -23.70 -0.93
CA LEU A 224 2.50 -24.26 -0.33
C LEU A 224 2.55 -25.79 -0.45
N THR A 225 1.42 -26.47 -0.20
CA THR A 225 1.31 -27.93 -0.36
C THR A 225 1.53 -28.36 -1.82
N MET A 226 0.98 -27.61 -2.79
CA MET A 226 1.10 -27.91 -4.22
C MET A 226 2.56 -27.92 -4.68
N PHE A 227 3.40 -27.06 -4.11
CA PHE A 227 4.83 -26.93 -4.43
C PHE A 227 5.75 -27.57 -3.39
N ASN A 228 5.20 -28.35 -2.45
CA ASN A 228 5.95 -28.96 -1.34
C ASN A 228 6.85 -27.96 -0.58
N LYS A 229 6.30 -26.76 -0.30
CA LYS A 229 6.96 -25.70 0.47
C LYS A 229 6.44 -25.70 1.91
N HIS A 230 7.31 -25.35 2.85
CA HIS A 230 7.02 -25.34 4.28
C HIS A 230 7.46 -24.00 4.88
N LEU A 231 6.72 -23.49 5.88
CA LEU A 231 7.04 -22.20 6.51
C LEU A 231 8.15 -22.31 7.55
N ASP A 232 8.33 -23.49 8.13
CA ASP A 232 9.36 -23.85 9.10
C ASP A 232 10.69 -24.25 8.44
N GLU A 233 10.63 -24.69 7.19
CA GLU A 233 11.79 -24.97 6.34
C GLU A 233 11.61 -24.27 4.98
N PRO A 234 11.73 -22.93 4.95
CA PRO A 234 11.55 -22.17 3.72
C PRO A 234 12.60 -22.55 2.68
N ALA A 235 12.13 -22.85 1.47
CA ALA A 235 12.98 -23.16 0.32
C ALA A 235 12.45 -22.40 -0.90
N ALA A 236 13.35 -21.78 -1.66
CA ALA A 236 12.95 -20.99 -2.81
C ALA A 236 12.22 -21.84 -3.85
N PHE A 237 11.36 -21.19 -4.63
CA PHE A 237 10.74 -21.84 -5.78
C PHE A 237 11.83 -22.14 -6.83
N THR A 238 11.83 -23.35 -7.36
CA THR A 238 12.74 -23.72 -8.45
C THR A 238 12.33 -22.98 -9.73
N LYS A 239 13.24 -22.86 -10.68
CA LYS A 239 12.94 -22.22 -11.98
C LYS A 239 11.75 -22.84 -12.72
N GLN A 240 11.59 -24.16 -12.63
CA GLN A 240 10.45 -24.84 -13.25
C GLN A 240 9.14 -24.51 -12.52
N GLU A 241 9.15 -24.51 -11.18
CA GLU A 241 7.98 -24.14 -10.38
C GLU A 241 7.55 -22.69 -10.65
N LEU A 242 8.51 -21.77 -10.79
CA LEU A 242 8.26 -20.38 -11.16
C LEU A 242 7.67 -20.24 -12.58
N ALA A 243 8.23 -20.94 -13.56
CA ALA A 243 7.71 -20.94 -14.92
C ALA A 243 6.26 -21.46 -14.98
N ASP A 244 5.98 -22.57 -14.30
CA ASP A 244 4.62 -23.14 -14.23
C ASP A 244 3.66 -22.19 -13.51
N LEU A 245 4.12 -21.53 -12.44
CA LEU A 245 3.36 -20.52 -11.70
C LEU A 245 3.04 -19.29 -12.55
N PHE A 246 4.01 -18.73 -13.29
CA PHE A 246 3.79 -17.57 -14.15
C PHE A 246 2.82 -17.88 -15.29
N GLU A 247 2.91 -19.08 -15.88
CA GLU A 247 1.92 -19.55 -16.85
C GLU A 247 0.51 -19.64 -16.23
N ALA A 248 0.39 -20.12 -14.99
CA ALA A 248 -0.88 -20.14 -14.27
C ALA A 248 -1.40 -18.73 -13.95
N CYS A 249 -0.52 -17.80 -13.59
CA CYS A 249 -0.91 -16.42 -13.32
C CYS A 249 -1.32 -15.69 -14.59
N LYS A 250 -0.59 -15.80 -15.71
CA LYS A 250 -0.97 -15.18 -17.00
C LYS A 250 -2.36 -15.59 -17.47
N ARG A 251 -2.74 -16.82 -17.14
CA ARG A 251 -4.03 -17.40 -17.43
C ARG A 251 -5.16 -16.70 -16.65
N VAL A 252 -4.94 -16.44 -15.37
CA VAL A 252 -5.96 -15.87 -14.48
C VAL A 252 -5.73 -14.40 -14.11
N MET A 253 -4.81 -13.71 -14.78
CA MET A 253 -4.57 -12.29 -14.58
C MET A 253 -4.69 -11.52 -15.88
N SER A 254 -5.57 -10.52 -15.91
CA SER A 254 -5.57 -9.46 -16.91
C SER A 254 -4.27 -8.63 -16.84
N PRO A 255 -3.90 -7.87 -17.89
CA PRO A 255 -2.73 -7.00 -17.84
C PRO A 255 -2.73 -6.05 -16.63
N ALA A 256 -3.89 -5.46 -16.31
CA ALA A 256 -4.06 -4.58 -15.15
C ALA A 256 -3.77 -5.28 -13.82
N VAL A 257 -4.17 -6.55 -13.68
CA VAL A 257 -3.89 -7.36 -12.49
C VAL A 257 -2.40 -7.69 -12.37
N ARG A 258 -1.71 -7.87 -13.49
CA ARG A 258 -0.25 -8.14 -13.49
C ARG A 258 0.54 -6.92 -13.04
N GLU A 259 0.12 -5.72 -13.45
CA GLU A 259 0.67 -4.46 -12.95
C GLU A 259 0.51 -4.34 -11.43
N LEU A 260 -0.68 -4.68 -10.92
CA LEU A 260 -0.95 -4.74 -9.48
C LEU A 260 -0.06 -5.77 -8.78
N ALA A 261 0.09 -6.97 -9.35
CA ALA A 261 0.96 -8.02 -8.79
C ALA A 261 2.41 -7.53 -8.66
N LEU A 262 2.92 -6.81 -9.67
CA LEU A 262 4.26 -6.22 -9.61
C LEU A 262 4.39 -5.16 -8.51
N TRP A 263 3.40 -4.28 -8.37
CA TRP A 263 3.37 -3.30 -7.28
C TRP A 263 3.47 -4.00 -5.91
N VAL A 264 2.66 -5.02 -5.68
CA VAL A 264 2.64 -5.68 -4.37
C VAL A 264 3.92 -6.49 -4.13
N ALA A 265 4.49 -7.10 -5.18
CA ALA A 265 5.78 -7.76 -5.10
C ALA A 265 6.90 -6.80 -4.66
N TYR A 266 6.96 -5.59 -5.23
CA TYR A 266 7.89 -4.56 -4.77
C TYR A 266 7.61 -4.14 -3.32
N GLU A 267 6.35 -3.88 -2.93
CA GLU A 267 6.04 -3.48 -1.54
C GLU A 267 6.52 -4.52 -0.54
N LEU A 268 6.38 -5.80 -0.86
CA LEU A 268 6.80 -6.89 0.00
C LEU A 268 8.33 -6.98 0.11
N ALA A 269 9.03 -6.93 -1.02
CA ALA A 269 10.49 -6.99 -1.06
C ALA A 269 11.14 -5.79 -0.35
N TYR A 270 10.64 -4.58 -0.57
CA TYR A 270 11.16 -3.39 0.11
C TYR A 270 10.87 -3.38 1.62
N ALA A 271 9.79 -4.03 2.08
CA ALA A 271 9.44 -4.05 3.49
C ALA A 271 10.45 -4.81 4.36
N THR A 272 11.25 -5.71 3.77
CA THR A 272 12.27 -6.50 4.51
C THR A 272 13.71 -6.25 4.08
N GLY A 273 13.94 -5.29 3.20
CA GLY A 273 15.27 -4.97 2.70
C GLY A 273 15.54 -5.70 1.39
N PHE A 274 15.06 -5.09 0.30
CA PHE A 274 15.08 -5.60 -1.06
C PHE A 274 16.43 -6.21 -1.45
N ASN A 275 16.49 -7.53 -1.54
CA ASN A 275 17.73 -8.28 -1.75
C ASN A 275 17.91 -8.77 -3.22
N PRO A 276 19.10 -9.24 -3.62
CA PRO A 276 19.36 -9.65 -5.00
C PRO A 276 18.47 -10.80 -5.52
N GLN A 277 18.03 -11.71 -4.64
CA GLN A 277 17.16 -12.83 -4.99
C GLN A 277 15.74 -12.35 -5.28
N GLU A 278 15.20 -11.49 -4.42
CA GLU A 278 13.92 -10.82 -4.66
C GLU A 278 13.98 -9.96 -5.92
N GLN A 279 15.10 -9.27 -6.17
CA GLN A 279 15.29 -8.48 -7.39
C GLN A 279 15.24 -9.37 -8.64
N ALA A 280 15.98 -10.49 -8.63
CA ALA A 280 15.97 -11.44 -9.75
C ALA A 280 14.56 -12.01 -9.98
N PHE A 281 13.82 -12.35 -8.91
CA PHE A 281 12.44 -12.79 -9.02
C PHE A 281 11.53 -11.71 -9.63
N ILE A 282 11.65 -10.45 -9.20
CA ILE A 282 10.82 -9.36 -9.72
C ILE A 282 11.15 -9.05 -11.20
N GLU A 283 12.40 -9.18 -11.60
CA GLU A 283 12.81 -9.09 -13.01
C GLU A 283 12.17 -10.21 -13.84
N ASP A 284 12.20 -11.46 -13.34
CA ASP A 284 11.52 -12.59 -13.97
C ASP A 284 10.00 -12.35 -14.04
N LEU A 285 9.37 -11.91 -12.95
CA LEU A 285 7.95 -11.59 -12.89
C LEU A 285 7.56 -10.51 -13.93
N THR A 286 8.37 -9.46 -14.05
CA THR A 286 8.13 -8.36 -14.99
C THR A 286 8.16 -8.88 -16.44
N ASN A 287 9.17 -9.68 -16.78
CA ASN A 287 9.32 -10.23 -18.13
C ASN A 287 8.24 -11.29 -18.43
N GLU A 288 8.03 -12.25 -17.52
CA GLU A 288 7.15 -13.40 -17.73
C GLU A 288 5.68 -13.02 -17.74
N LEU A 289 5.28 -12.00 -16.98
CA LEU A 289 3.91 -11.48 -16.99
C LEU A 289 3.67 -10.44 -18.10
N ASN A 290 4.69 -10.11 -18.90
CA ASN A 290 4.64 -9.13 -19.99
C ASN A 290 4.23 -7.73 -19.50
N ILE A 291 4.83 -7.27 -18.39
CA ILE A 291 4.58 -5.93 -17.86
C ILE A 291 5.46 -4.94 -18.60
N ASP A 292 4.89 -3.79 -18.98
CA ASP A 292 5.65 -2.74 -19.64
C ASP A 292 6.82 -2.25 -18.77
N ARG A 293 8.01 -2.10 -19.36
CA ARG A 293 9.23 -1.78 -18.62
C ARG A 293 9.23 -0.34 -18.08
N GLU A 294 8.66 0.61 -18.82
CA GLU A 294 8.57 1.99 -18.34
C GLU A 294 7.63 2.05 -17.12
N LEU A 295 6.50 1.36 -17.21
CA LEU A 295 5.57 1.24 -16.09
C LEU A 295 6.18 0.52 -14.88
N ALA A 296 6.91 -0.58 -15.10
CA ALA A 296 7.62 -1.29 -14.04
C ALA A 296 8.60 -0.38 -13.29
N GLU A 297 9.35 0.46 -14.01
CA GLU A 297 10.25 1.45 -13.43
C GLU A 297 9.54 2.55 -12.66
N LYS A 298 8.37 3.02 -13.14
CA LYS A 298 7.51 3.95 -12.39
C LYS A 298 7.01 3.32 -11.09
N ILE A 299 6.53 2.07 -11.15
CA ILE A 299 6.11 1.30 -9.97
C ILE A 299 7.25 1.18 -8.97
N ARG A 300 8.43 0.73 -9.41
CA ARG A 300 9.62 0.61 -8.57
C ARG A 300 9.97 1.93 -7.89
N THR A 301 10.01 3.03 -8.65
CA THR A 301 10.35 4.36 -8.15
C THR A 301 9.38 4.81 -7.05
N VAL A 302 8.07 4.63 -7.27
CA VAL A 302 7.05 5.04 -6.31
C VAL A 302 7.09 4.17 -5.04
N VAL A 303 7.26 2.85 -5.18
CA VAL A 303 7.41 1.98 -4.01
C VAL A 303 8.68 2.33 -3.22
N GLU A 304 9.79 2.62 -3.90
CA GLU A 304 11.02 3.01 -3.22
C GLU A 304 10.84 4.27 -2.35
N ILE A 305 10.10 5.29 -2.84
CA ILE A 305 9.75 6.49 -2.07
C ILE A 305 9.02 6.15 -0.76
N LYS A 306 8.18 5.12 -0.78
CA LYS A 306 7.46 4.65 0.41
C LYS A 306 8.37 4.09 1.49
N PHE A 307 9.45 3.42 1.10
CA PHE A 307 10.34 2.68 2.02
C PHE A 307 11.69 3.36 2.30
N ARG A 308 11.98 4.50 1.65
CA ARG A 308 13.17 5.33 1.89
C ARG A 308 13.15 6.11 3.23
N SER A 309 11.97 6.37 3.79
CA SER A 309 11.78 7.12 5.05
C SER A 309 12.37 6.40 6.25
#